data_AF-A0A840MPU7-F1
#
_entry.id   AF-A0A840MPU7-F1
#
_cell.length_a   1.000
_cell.length_b   1.000
_cell.length_c   1.000
_cell.angle_alpha   90.00
_cell.angle_beta   90.00
_cell.angle_gamma   90.00
#
_symmetry.space_group_name_H-M   'P 1'
#
loop_
_entity.id
_entity.type
_entity.pdbx_description
1 polymer ?
#
loop_
_entity_poly.entity_id
_entity_poly.type
_entity_poly.pdbx_seq_one_letter_code
_entity_poly.pdbx_strand_id
1 'polypeptide(L)'
;MMKHCIGALLVALCLAGCEGLVVKQDKTDPARTVKAETEPKAATPTTRNELEELLQYWERVRKLPATEMARELEVVRAAYVKDRNDQRRIQLAMLYMQPGSRSKELEKANMLLDLAQREGKQDDVRRPLIGLLAVLASEMKRLEDNAEQAAAKVKEEQRKAETAQERAEQQALRANDLQTKLEALKTLELQLRKAGRKS
;
A
#
# COMPACT_ATOMS: atom_id res chain seq x y z
N MET A 1 -2.04 -40.13 -9.36
CA MET A 1 -2.57 -39.74 -8.04
C MET A 1 -1.46 -39.11 -7.17
N MET A 2 -0.87 -37.97 -7.58
CA MET A 2 0.22 -37.31 -6.83
C MET A 2 0.18 -35.78 -7.04
N LYS A 3 -0.98 -35.14 -6.84
CA LYS A 3 -1.15 -33.68 -7.01
C LYS A 3 -1.74 -32.96 -5.79
N HIS A 4 -1.86 -33.61 -4.63
CA HIS A 4 -2.55 -33.03 -3.47
C HIS A 4 -1.68 -32.84 -2.22
N CYS A 5 -0.37 -33.09 -2.30
CA CYS A 5 0.52 -32.95 -1.13
C CYS A 5 1.28 -31.61 -1.05
N ILE A 6 1.12 -30.69 -2.00
CA ILE A 6 1.85 -29.40 -1.99
C ILE A 6 1.02 -28.28 -1.31
N GLY A 7 -0.30 -28.44 -1.18
CA GLY A 7 -1.20 -27.41 -0.64
C GLY A 7 -1.26 -27.30 0.89
N ALA A 8 -0.69 -28.24 1.64
CA ALA A 8 -0.85 -28.31 3.10
C ALA A 8 0.35 -27.77 3.91
N LEU A 9 1.48 -27.45 3.27
CA LEU A 9 2.70 -27.06 3.98
C LEU A 9 2.86 -25.53 4.18
N LEU A 10 2.02 -24.70 3.53
CA LEU A 10 2.16 -23.24 3.52
C LEU A 10 1.21 -22.48 4.46
N VAL A 11 0.39 -23.19 5.25
CA VAL A 11 -0.59 -22.58 6.18
C VAL A 11 -0.12 -22.61 7.65
N ALA A 12 0.99 -23.27 7.97
CA ALA A 12 1.44 -23.48 9.35
C ALA A 12 2.46 -22.45 9.88
N LEU A 13 2.86 -21.42 9.10
CA LEU A 13 3.94 -20.49 9.50
C LEU A 13 3.49 -19.07 9.91
N CYS A 14 2.18 -18.79 10.00
CA CYS A 14 1.67 -17.43 10.28
C CYS A 14 1.00 -17.24 11.66
N LEU A 15 1.13 -18.18 12.60
CA LEU A 15 0.43 -18.11 13.90
C LEU A 15 1.33 -17.97 15.14
N ALA A 16 2.64 -17.74 14.98
CA ALA A 16 3.55 -17.54 16.11
C ALA A 16 4.10 -16.11 16.11
N GLY A 17 3.36 -15.17 16.70
CA GLY A 17 3.89 -13.82 16.93
C GLY A 17 2.82 -12.79 17.22
N CYS A 18 2.26 -12.79 18.44
CA CYS A 18 1.72 -11.63 19.16
C CYS A 18 1.17 -12.05 20.54
N GLU A 19 1.97 -12.71 21.36
CA GLU A 19 1.71 -12.78 22.81
C GLU A 19 2.95 -12.23 23.54
N GLY A 20 2.75 -11.15 24.27
CA GLY A 20 3.75 -10.65 25.20
C GLY A 20 3.97 -9.15 25.11
N LEU A 21 3.04 -8.38 25.68
CA LEU A 21 3.34 -7.14 26.40
C LEU A 21 2.14 -6.85 27.34
N VAL A 22 2.01 -7.65 28.40
CA VAL A 22 1.17 -7.31 29.55
C VAL A 22 1.98 -6.37 30.44
N VAL A 23 1.68 -5.08 30.36
CA VAL A 23 2.23 -4.06 31.27
C VAL A 23 1.55 -4.23 32.64
N LYS A 24 2.35 -4.57 33.64
CA LYS A 24 1.93 -4.68 35.04
C LYS A 24 1.70 -3.26 35.58
N GLN A 25 0.42 -2.89 35.77
CA GLN A 25 0.04 -1.69 36.51
C GLN A 25 0.40 -1.89 37.99
N ASP A 26 1.35 -1.12 38.50
CA ASP A 26 1.55 -0.98 39.94
C ASP A 26 0.74 0.22 40.42
N LYS A 27 -0.30 -0.07 41.21
CA LYS A 27 -1.07 0.91 41.97
C LYS A 27 -0.40 1.04 43.33
N THR A 28 0.22 2.19 43.58
CA THR A 28 0.42 2.68 44.95
C THR A 28 0.47 4.20 44.95
N ASP A 29 -0.55 4.78 45.56
CA ASP A 29 -0.57 6.10 46.20
C ASP A 29 -1.32 5.89 47.54
N PRO A 30 -1.17 6.71 48.59
CA PRO A 30 -0.69 8.10 48.56
C PRO A 30 0.26 8.49 49.72
N ALA A 31 0.58 9.80 49.75
CA ALA A 31 1.04 10.59 50.89
C ALA A 31 2.55 10.83 51.01
N ARG A 32 3.01 11.89 50.32
CA ARG A 32 4.08 12.73 50.84
C ARG A 32 3.72 14.21 50.63
N THR A 33 3.32 14.84 51.72
CA THR A 33 3.24 16.29 51.86
C THR A 33 4.65 16.88 51.80
N VAL A 34 4.91 17.75 50.82
CA VAL A 34 6.06 18.65 50.84
C VAL A 34 5.53 20.07 50.66
N LYS A 35 5.83 20.89 51.67
CA LYS A 35 5.53 22.31 51.80
C LYS A 35 6.26 23.13 50.73
N ALA A 36 5.63 24.25 50.39
CA ALA A 36 6.00 25.23 49.38
C ALA A 36 7.39 25.89 49.54
N GLU A 37 7.88 26.38 48.39
CA GLU A 37 8.27 27.78 48.15
C GLU A 37 9.65 27.95 47.52
N THR A 38 9.68 28.18 46.20
CA THR A 38 10.29 29.36 45.55
C THR A 38 10.14 29.23 44.04
N GLU A 39 9.49 30.20 43.40
CA GLU A 39 9.42 30.32 41.95
C GLU A 39 10.82 30.54 41.34
N PRO A 40 11.09 29.93 40.17
CA PRO A 40 11.84 30.61 39.13
C PRO A 40 10.97 30.76 37.88
N LYS A 41 10.65 32.02 37.63
CA LYS A 41 10.27 32.65 36.36
C LYS A 41 10.58 31.84 35.08
N ALA A 42 9.51 31.37 34.45
CA ALA A 42 9.28 31.22 33.00
C ALA A 42 10.37 30.55 32.14
N ALA A 43 10.24 29.23 31.95
CA ALA A 43 10.52 28.58 30.68
C ALA A 43 9.23 27.92 30.19
N THR A 44 8.66 28.41 29.09
CA THR A 44 7.42 27.90 28.49
C THR A 44 7.51 26.41 28.15
N PRO A 45 6.69 25.52 28.75
CA PRO A 45 6.68 24.08 28.42
C PRO A 45 5.94 23.74 27.11
N THR A 46 5.60 24.74 26.28
CA THR A 46 4.64 24.58 25.17
C THR A 46 5.14 23.72 24.00
N THR A 47 6.45 23.70 23.71
CA THR A 47 6.99 23.06 22.49
C THR A 47 6.98 21.53 22.53
N ARG A 48 7.10 20.93 23.72
CA ARG A 48 6.98 19.47 23.89
C ARG A 48 5.55 19.00 23.62
N ASN A 49 4.57 19.83 24.01
CA ASN A 49 3.15 19.53 23.81
C ASN A 49 2.79 19.52 22.32
N GLU A 50 3.38 20.40 21.49
CA GLU A 50 3.06 20.47 20.06
C GLU A 50 3.45 19.20 19.28
N LEU A 51 4.58 18.59 19.62
CA LEU A 51 5.00 17.31 19.04
C LEU A 51 4.12 16.16 19.55
N GLU A 52 3.79 16.15 20.84
CA GLU A 52 2.92 15.14 21.43
C GLU A 52 1.51 15.19 20.83
N GLU A 53 0.97 16.38 20.59
CA GLU A 53 -0.30 16.60 19.89
C GLU A 53 -0.29 16.01 18.48
N LEU A 54 0.82 16.13 17.73
CA LEU A 54 0.93 15.53 16.39
C LEU A 54 0.95 14.00 16.45
N LEU A 55 1.63 13.42 17.43
CA LEU A 55 1.71 11.97 17.60
C LEU A 55 0.36 11.40 18.05
N GLN A 56 -0.32 12.04 19.00
CA GLN A 56 -1.68 11.69 19.41
C GLN A 56 -2.66 11.85 18.24
N TYR A 57 -2.51 12.91 17.45
CA TYR A 57 -3.29 13.12 16.24
C TYR A 57 -3.11 11.96 15.25
N TRP A 58 -1.87 11.56 14.98
CA TRP A 58 -1.57 10.43 14.10
C TRP A 58 -2.20 9.13 14.58
N GLU A 59 -2.08 8.84 15.88
CA GLU A 59 -2.65 7.63 16.47
C GLU A 59 -4.18 7.62 16.34
N ARG A 60 -4.85 8.75 16.58
CA ARG A 60 -6.30 8.90 16.43
C ARG A 60 -6.73 8.68 14.99
N VAL A 61 -6.08 9.37 14.05
CA VAL A 61 -6.41 9.33 12.63
C VAL A 61 -6.29 7.93 12.06
N ARG A 62 -5.23 7.19 12.41
CA ARG A 62 -5.02 5.81 11.94
C ARG A 62 -6.14 4.84 12.34
N LYS A 63 -6.90 5.16 13.39
CA LYS A 63 -8.02 4.35 13.89
C LYS A 63 -9.37 4.77 13.31
N LEU A 64 -9.44 5.86 12.54
CA LEU A 64 -10.70 6.35 11.96
C LEU A 64 -11.18 5.42 10.83
N PRO A 65 -12.50 5.19 10.71
CA PRO A 65 -13.06 4.55 9.53
C PRO A 65 -12.94 5.45 8.30
N ALA A 66 -12.97 4.85 7.10
CA ALA A 66 -12.74 5.57 5.85
C ALA A 66 -13.66 6.79 5.62
N THR A 67 -14.91 6.72 6.07
CA THR A 67 -15.89 7.82 5.98
C THR A 67 -15.53 9.00 6.88
N GLU A 68 -15.02 8.74 8.07
CA GLU A 68 -14.57 9.77 9.01
C GLU A 68 -13.20 10.33 8.61
N MET A 69 -12.33 9.49 8.06
CA MET A 69 -11.04 9.90 7.48
C MET A 69 -11.25 10.95 6.38
N ALA A 70 -12.19 10.72 5.46
CA ALA A 70 -12.49 11.67 4.38
C ALA A 70 -13.01 13.01 4.94
N ARG A 71 -13.82 12.98 6.01
CA ARG A 71 -14.29 14.20 6.68
C ARG A 71 -13.14 14.94 7.36
N GLU A 72 -12.27 14.23 8.08
CA GLU A 72 -11.10 14.80 8.75
C GLU A 72 -10.16 15.46 7.73
N LEU A 73 -9.94 14.81 6.57
CA LEU A 73 -9.15 15.38 5.48
C LEU A 73 -9.71 16.72 5.02
N GLU A 74 -11.01 16.81 4.76
CA GLU A 74 -11.64 18.06 4.32
C GLU A 74 -11.62 19.14 5.41
N VAL A 75 -11.84 18.77 6.67
CA VAL A 75 -11.74 19.69 7.81
C VAL A 75 -10.34 20.28 7.93
N VAL A 76 -9.31 19.43 7.90
CA VAL A 76 -7.91 19.85 8.05
C VAL A 76 -7.45 20.63 6.82
N ARG A 77 -7.90 20.25 5.62
CA ARG A 77 -7.63 20.99 4.38
C ARG A 77 -8.26 22.38 4.41
N ALA A 78 -9.52 22.50 4.82
CA ALA A 78 -10.19 23.80 4.97
C ALA A 78 -9.49 24.66 6.03
N ALA A 79 -9.10 24.05 7.15
CA ALA A 79 -8.34 24.73 8.20
C ALA A 79 -6.98 25.23 7.69
N TYR A 80 -6.25 24.44 6.90
CA TYR A 80 -4.97 24.83 6.31
C TYR A 80 -5.10 25.96 5.28
N VAL A 81 -6.18 25.96 4.49
CA VAL A 81 -6.46 27.06 3.54
C VAL A 81 -6.76 28.36 4.27
N LYS A 82 -7.50 28.27 5.39
CA LYS A 82 -7.84 29.43 6.23
C LYS A 82 -6.62 29.96 6.98
N ASP A 83 -5.82 29.06 7.53
CA ASP A 83 -4.66 29.36 8.37
C ASP A 83 -3.51 28.42 8.00
N ARG A 84 -2.51 28.97 7.30
CA ARG A 84 -1.34 28.23 6.76
C ARG A 84 -0.31 27.91 7.84
N ASN A 85 -0.78 27.54 9.02
CA ASN A 85 0.04 27.14 10.15
C ASN A 85 0.79 25.83 9.86
N ASP A 86 2.05 25.74 10.28
CA ASP A 86 2.89 24.55 10.16
C ASP A 86 2.28 23.31 10.82
N GLN A 87 1.59 23.47 11.96
CA GLN A 87 0.90 22.34 12.61
C GLN A 87 -0.16 21.73 11.68
N ARG A 88 -0.95 22.57 10.99
CA ARG A 88 -1.97 22.13 10.03
C ARG A 88 -1.35 21.55 8.77
N ARG A 89 -0.22 22.12 8.33
CA ARG A 89 0.57 21.63 7.19
C ARG A 89 1.05 20.19 7.43
N ILE A 90 1.60 19.92 8.61
CA ILE A 90 2.09 18.59 8.99
C ILE A 90 0.93 17.61 9.17
N GLN A 91 -0.17 18.03 9.82
CA GLN A 91 -1.38 17.20 9.94
C GLN A 91 -1.94 16.81 8.57
N LEU A 92 -2.02 17.75 7.64
CA LEU A 92 -2.49 17.49 6.28
C LEU A 92 -1.55 16.55 5.52
N ALA A 93 -0.23 16.71 5.66
CA ALA A 93 0.73 15.79 5.07
C ALA A 93 0.56 14.36 5.61
N MET A 94 0.38 14.20 6.93
CA MET A 94 0.11 12.90 7.54
C MET A 94 -1.18 12.26 6.98
N LEU A 95 -2.24 13.02 6.76
CA LEU A 95 -3.48 12.50 6.14
C LEU A 95 -3.26 12.02 4.70
N TYR A 96 -2.33 12.62 3.95
CA TYR A 96 -1.97 12.16 2.61
C TYR A 96 -1.02 10.95 2.59
N MET A 97 -0.47 10.57 3.75
CA MET A 97 0.41 9.40 3.93
C MET A 97 -0.34 8.21 4.55
N GLN A 98 -1.67 8.16 4.42
CA GLN A 98 -2.44 7.02 4.92
C GLN A 98 -2.16 5.77 4.08
N PRO A 99 -2.37 4.57 4.65
CA PRO A 99 -2.32 3.34 3.88
C PRO A 99 -3.32 3.40 2.70
N GLY A 100 -2.85 3.06 1.50
CA GLY A 100 -3.66 3.12 0.27
C GLY A 100 -3.72 4.50 -0.40
N SER A 101 -2.96 5.49 0.09
CA SER A 101 -2.78 6.76 -0.61
C SER A 101 -2.09 6.57 -1.96
N ARG A 102 -2.55 7.31 -2.96
CA ARG A 102 -2.01 7.23 -4.33
C ARG A 102 -0.74 8.07 -4.47
N SER A 103 0.06 7.79 -5.49
CA SER A 103 1.30 8.53 -5.79
C SER A 103 1.11 10.06 -5.83
N LYS A 104 -0.01 10.54 -6.39
CA LYS A 104 -0.37 11.98 -6.42
C LYS A 104 -0.62 12.60 -5.03
N GLU A 105 -1.11 11.83 -4.07
CA GLU A 105 -1.36 12.29 -2.71
C GLU A 105 -0.05 12.33 -1.93
N LEU A 106 0.77 11.29 -2.10
CA LEU A 106 2.12 11.21 -1.52
C LEU A 106 3.03 12.33 -2.04
N GLU A 107 2.87 12.74 -3.30
CA GLU A 107 3.55 13.92 -3.84
C GLU A 107 3.11 15.22 -3.15
N LYS A 108 1.82 15.39 -2.86
CA LYS A 108 1.33 16.53 -2.08
C LYS A 108 1.87 16.52 -0.65
N ALA A 109 1.93 15.34 -0.02
CA ALA A 109 2.53 15.19 1.31
C ALA A 109 3.99 15.66 1.31
N ASN A 110 4.79 15.19 0.34
CA ASN A 110 6.19 15.59 0.18
C ASN A 110 6.34 17.11 -0.01
N MET A 111 5.51 17.74 -0.86
CA MET A 111 5.55 19.20 -1.05
C MET A 111 5.25 19.97 0.24
N LEU A 112 4.27 19.51 1.02
CA LEU A 112 3.92 20.15 2.29
C LEU A 112 5.04 19.99 3.34
N LEU A 113 5.69 18.82 3.39
CA LEU A 113 6.77 18.54 4.33
C LEU A 113 8.07 19.27 3.96
N ASP A 114 8.41 19.35 2.67
CA ASP A 114 9.56 20.13 2.19
C ASP A 114 9.37 21.63 2.51
N LEU A 115 8.16 22.16 2.29
CA LEU A 115 7.84 23.53 2.67
C LEU A 115 7.97 23.76 4.18
N ALA A 116 7.46 22.83 5.00
CA ALA A 116 7.59 22.90 6.46
C ALA A 116 9.06 22.84 6.91
N GLN A 117 9.91 22.09 6.20
CA GLN A 117 11.34 21.97 6.51
C GLN A 117 12.13 23.22 6.12
N ARG A 118 11.72 23.92 5.05
CA ARG A 118 12.36 25.15 4.55
C ARG A 118 11.92 26.41 5.30
N GLU A 119 10.63 26.54 5.59
CA GLU A 119 10.06 27.71 6.26
C GLU A 119 10.13 27.61 7.79
N GLY A 120 10.31 26.39 8.32
CA GLY A 120 10.37 26.14 9.75
C GLY A 120 11.59 26.76 10.45
N LYS A 121 11.41 27.13 11.71
CA LYS A 121 12.49 27.63 12.58
C LYS A 121 13.54 26.53 12.79
N GLN A 122 14.82 26.91 12.88
CA GLN A 122 15.92 25.95 13.04
C GLN A 122 15.77 25.12 14.33
N ASP A 123 15.24 25.72 15.40
CA ASP A 123 15.05 25.12 16.73
C ASP A 123 13.65 24.49 16.92
N ASP A 124 12.90 24.25 15.84
CA ASP A 124 11.59 23.60 15.95
C ASP A 124 11.74 22.13 16.38
N VAL A 125 11.11 21.78 17.51
CA VAL A 125 11.08 20.44 18.09
C VAL A 125 10.46 19.41 17.12
N ARG A 126 9.60 19.85 16.19
CA ARG A 126 8.98 18.98 15.17
C ARG A 126 9.90 18.64 14.00
N ARG A 127 11.01 19.35 13.82
CA ARG A 127 11.86 19.24 12.63
C ARG A 127 12.40 17.83 12.36
N PRO A 128 12.85 17.06 13.36
CA PRO A 128 13.24 15.67 13.15
C PRO A 128 12.07 14.80 12.67
N LEU A 129 10.86 15.03 13.20
CA LEU A 129 9.65 14.32 12.75
C LEU A 129 9.32 14.67 11.30
N ILE A 130 9.39 15.94 10.91
CA ILE A 130 9.17 16.38 9.52
C ILE A 130 10.15 15.68 8.58
N GLY A 131 11.43 15.64 8.93
CA GLY A 131 12.45 14.96 8.13
C GLY A 131 12.18 13.47 7.98
N LEU A 132 11.80 12.79 9.07
CA LEU A 132 11.40 11.38 9.04
C LEU A 132 10.18 11.16 8.14
N LEU A 133 9.14 12.00 8.28
CA LEU A 133 7.93 11.92 7.47
C LEU A 133 8.22 12.16 5.99
N ALA A 134 9.13 13.08 5.65
CA ALA A 134 9.51 13.33 4.26
C ALA A 134 10.19 12.12 3.63
N VAL A 135 11.14 11.50 4.34
CA VAL A 135 11.76 10.24 3.91
C VAL A 135 10.70 9.16 3.74
N LEU A 136 9.81 8.98 4.72
CA LEU A 136 8.76 7.97 4.64
C LEU A 136 7.79 8.21 3.47
N ALA A 137 7.39 9.46 3.23
CA ALA A 137 6.52 9.82 2.11
C ALA A 137 7.17 9.55 0.75
N SER A 138 8.46 9.86 0.61
CA SER A 138 9.21 9.54 -0.61
C SER A 138 9.33 8.03 -0.85
N GLU A 139 9.55 7.25 0.21
CA GLU A 139 9.62 5.79 0.14
C GLU A 139 8.27 5.19 -0.23
N MET A 140 7.18 5.65 0.40
CA MET A 140 5.82 5.25 0.02
C MET A 140 5.52 5.55 -1.45
N LYS A 141 5.91 6.74 -1.94
CA LYS A 141 5.70 7.12 -3.35
C LYS A 141 6.46 6.17 -4.28
N ARG A 142 7.73 5.90 -3.98
CA ARG A 142 8.56 4.97 -4.75
C ARG A 142 7.96 3.57 -4.80
N LEU A 143 7.42 3.08 -3.66
CA LEU A 143 6.76 1.78 -3.60
C LEU A 143 5.47 1.76 -4.44
N GLU A 144 4.68 2.82 -4.39
CA GLU A 144 3.45 2.93 -5.19
C GLU A 144 3.76 3.00 -6.69
N ASP A 145 4.72 3.81 -7.10
CA ASP A 145 5.15 3.91 -8.50
C ASP A 145 5.67 2.55 -9.02
N ASN A 146 6.41 1.82 -8.19
CA ASN A 146 6.89 0.47 -8.52
C ASN A 146 5.73 -0.54 -8.62
N ALA A 147 4.73 -0.45 -7.75
CA ALA A 147 3.54 -1.29 -7.77
C ALA A 147 2.70 -1.03 -9.03
N GLU A 148 2.49 0.24 -9.40
CA GLU A 148 1.79 0.62 -10.63
C GLU A 148 2.52 0.10 -11.88
N GLN A 149 3.85 0.23 -11.94
CA GLN A 149 4.65 -0.31 -13.04
C GLN A 149 4.59 -1.84 -13.11
N ALA A 150 4.65 -2.53 -11.97
CA ALA A 150 4.54 -3.98 -11.92
C ALA A 150 3.16 -4.45 -12.41
N ALA A 151 2.09 -3.78 -11.98
CA ALA A 151 0.73 -4.07 -12.43
C ALA A 151 0.56 -3.85 -13.94
N ALA A 152 1.15 -2.79 -14.49
CA ALA A 152 1.14 -2.52 -15.93
C ALA A 152 1.85 -3.63 -16.73
N LYS A 153 3.02 -4.07 -16.26
CA LYS A 153 3.77 -5.18 -16.89
C LYS A 153 2.98 -6.49 -16.87
N VAL A 154 2.37 -6.84 -15.74
CA VAL A 154 1.54 -8.05 -15.63
C VAL A 154 0.40 -8.02 -16.64
N LYS A 155 -0.27 -6.87 -16.79
CA LYS A 155 -1.35 -6.71 -17.77
C LYS A 155 -0.87 -6.81 -19.22
N GLU A 156 0.32 -6.30 -19.51
CA GLU A 156 0.93 -6.43 -20.85
C GLU A 156 1.30 -7.88 -21.16
N GLU A 157 1.95 -8.56 -20.23
CA GLU A 157 2.31 -9.98 -20.37
C GLU A 157 1.08 -10.88 -20.49
N GLN A 158 0.01 -10.58 -19.75
CA GLN A 158 -1.27 -11.27 -19.90
C GLN A 158 -1.84 -11.12 -21.31
N ARG A 159 -1.84 -9.90 -21.88
CA ARG A 159 -2.28 -9.67 -23.27
C ARG A 159 -1.42 -10.41 -24.29
N LYS A 160 -0.10 -10.44 -24.09
CA LYS A 160 0.81 -11.22 -24.94
C LYS A 160 0.50 -12.71 -24.86
N ALA A 161 0.25 -13.24 -23.66
CA ALA A 161 -0.14 -14.63 -23.46
C ALA A 161 -1.47 -14.96 -24.15
N GLU A 162 -2.49 -14.10 -24.02
CA GLU A 162 -3.79 -14.25 -24.69
C GLU A 162 -3.62 -14.30 -26.22
N THR A 163 -2.89 -13.36 -26.80
CA THR A 163 -2.64 -13.36 -28.26
C THR A 163 -1.81 -14.55 -28.74
N ALA A 164 -0.86 -15.03 -27.93
CA ALA A 164 -0.10 -16.24 -28.24
C ALA A 164 -0.98 -17.50 -28.17
N GLN A 165 -1.88 -17.56 -27.20
CA GLN A 165 -2.85 -18.65 -27.04
C GLN A 165 -3.81 -18.68 -28.23
N GLU A 166 -4.39 -17.55 -28.63
CA GLU A 166 -5.27 -17.47 -29.80
C GLU A 166 -4.59 -17.98 -31.07
N ARG A 167 -3.31 -17.65 -31.28
CA ARG A 167 -2.52 -18.15 -32.41
C ARG A 167 -2.29 -19.66 -32.34
N ALA A 168 -1.99 -20.18 -31.15
CA ALA A 168 -1.81 -21.61 -30.93
C ALA A 168 -3.10 -22.38 -31.21
N GLU A 169 -4.25 -21.87 -30.75
CA GLU A 169 -5.57 -22.44 -31.01
C GLU A 169 -5.90 -22.42 -32.51
N GLN A 170 -5.64 -21.31 -33.20
CA GLN A 170 -5.81 -21.24 -34.66
C GLN A 170 -4.94 -22.26 -35.41
N GLN A 171 -3.68 -22.45 -34.98
CA GLN A 171 -2.80 -23.45 -35.58
C GLN A 171 -3.30 -24.88 -35.31
N ALA A 172 -3.78 -25.17 -34.09
CA ALA A 172 -4.36 -26.46 -33.74
C ALA A 172 -5.61 -26.77 -34.57
N LEU A 173 -6.49 -25.80 -34.78
CA LEU A 173 -7.67 -25.95 -35.65
C LEU A 173 -7.27 -26.28 -37.10
N ARG A 174 -6.28 -25.58 -37.64
CA ARG A 174 -5.75 -25.87 -38.99
C ARG A 174 -5.13 -27.26 -39.07
N ALA A 175 -4.40 -27.69 -38.05
CA ALA A 175 -3.82 -29.03 -38.00
C ALA A 175 -4.91 -30.12 -38.00
N ASN A 176 -5.97 -29.93 -37.21
CA ASN A 176 -7.12 -30.85 -37.17
C ASN A 176 -7.87 -30.92 -38.50
N ASP A 177 -8.08 -29.78 -39.17
CA ASP A 177 -8.70 -29.74 -40.51
C ASP A 177 -7.86 -30.52 -41.54
N LEU A 178 -6.53 -30.33 -41.52
CA LEU A 178 -5.64 -31.08 -42.40
C LEU A 178 -5.64 -32.59 -42.11
N GLN A 179 -5.66 -32.99 -40.84
CA GLN A 179 -5.79 -34.40 -40.46
C GLN A 179 -7.08 -35.01 -41.00
N THR A 180 -8.20 -34.32 -40.85
CA THR A 180 -9.52 -34.75 -41.34
C THR A 180 -9.48 -34.95 -42.87
N LYS A 181 -8.87 -34.01 -43.61
CA LYS A 181 -8.68 -34.12 -45.06
C LYS A 181 -7.82 -35.32 -45.45
N LEU A 182 -6.75 -35.59 -44.72
CA LEU A 182 -5.89 -36.76 -44.97
C LEU A 182 -6.64 -38.08 -44.77
N GLU A 183 -7.48 -38.18 -43.73
CA GLU A 183 -8.30 -39.37 -43.49
C GLU A 183 -9.36 -39.58 -44.58
N ALA A 184 -9.99 -38.50 -45.05
CA ALA A 184 -10.92 -38.55 -46.17
C ALA A 184 -10.23 -39.05 -47.46
N LEU A 185 -9.03 -38.54 -47.78
CA LEU A 185 -8.27 -38.98 -48.95
C LEU A 185 -7.83 -40.45 -48.85
N LYS A 186 -7.39 -40.90 -47.68
CA LYS A 186 -7.08 -42.33 -47.44
C LYS A 186 -8.31 -43.22 -47.64
N THR A 187 -9.47 -42.76 -47.18
CA THR A 187 -10.73 -43.49 -47.35
C THR A 187 -11.11 -43.59 -48.82
N LEU A 188 -10.98 -42.51 -49.60
CA LEU A 188 -11.22 -42.52 -51.05
C LEU A 188 -10.24 -43.44 -51.80
N GLU A 189 -8.96 -43.41 -51.45
CA GLU A 189 -7.93 -44.27 -52.04
C GLU A 189 -8.24 -45.77 -51.82
N LEU A 190 -8.68 -46.14 -50.61
CA LEU A 190 -9.14 -47.49 -50.32
C LEU A 190 -10.39 -47.89 -51.12
N GLN A 191 -11.34 -46.98 -51.30
CA GLN A 191 -12.54 -47.23 -52.11
C GLN A 191 -12.18 -47.46 -53.58
N LEU A 192 -11.32 -46.63 -54.17
CA LEU A 192 -10.85 -46.78 -55.55
C LEU A 192 -10.08 -48.09 -55.76
N ARG A 193 -9.20 -48.47 -54.82
CA ARG A 193 -8.49 -49.76 -54.87
C ARG A 193 -9.42 -50.97 -54.79
N LYS A 194 -10.55 -50.87 -54.08
CA LYS A 194 -11.57 -51.93 -54.02
C LYS A 194 -12.41 -51.98 -55.30
N ALA A 195 -12.74 -50.84 -55.89
CA ALA A 195 -13.50 -50.76 -57.14
C ALA A 195 -12.69 -51.32 -58.32
N GLY A 196 -11.41 -50.93 -58.45
CA GLY A 196 -10.53 -51.43 -59.53
C GLY A 196 -10.19 -52.92 -59.45
N ARG A 197 -10.45 -53.60 -58.32
CA ARG A 197 -10.25 -55.05 -58.16
C ARG A 197 -11.45 -55.90 -58.60
N LYS A 198 -12.58 -55.25 -58.90
CA LYS A 198 -13.84 -55.89 -59.33
C LYS A 198 -14.12 -55.75 -60.83
N SER A 199 -13.28 -55.00 -61.55
CA SER A 199 -13.28 -54.88 -63.01
C SER A 199 -12.20 -55.76 -63.60
#